data_AF-A0A959YW59-F1
#
_entry.id   AF-A0A959YW59-F1
#
_cell.length_a   1.000
_cell.length_b   1.000
_cell.length_c   1.000
_cell.angle_alpha   90.00
_cell.angle_beta   90.00
_cell.angle_gamma   90.00
#
_symmetry.space_group_name_H-M   'P 1'
#
loop_
_entity.id
_entity.type
_entity.pdbx_description
1 polymer ?
#
loop_
_entity_poly.entity_id
_entity_poly.type
_entity_poly.pdbx_seq_one_letter_code
_entity_poly.pdbx_strand_id
1 'polypeptide(L)'
;RLEQNMQREMQRAQGRYEELMRKDHTYSTQAEVERDQAEVQQLMGSIQELQARSERELAALEVRMLSEISLEIEAFLEEYNEHAGFDYILSVQDGGQIWVGNDELDITSEVLNGLNSRHRNARSRKEGAASPAQP
;
A
#
# COMPACT_ATOMS: atom_id res chain seq x y z
N ARG A 1 -0.59 9.86 -2.72
CA ARG A 1 -1.49 11.02 -3.01
C ARG A 1 -2.94 10.72 -2.63
N LEU A 2 -3.49 9.54 -2.97
CA LEU A 2 -4.85 9.12 -2.62
C LEU A 2 -5.04 8.95 -1.10
N GLU A 3 -4.17 8.18 -0.45
CA GLU A 3 -4.16 7.97 1.01
C GLU A 3 -4.07 9.29 1.79
N GLN A 4 -3.16 10.18 1.40
CA GLN A 4 -3.01 11.51 2.01
C GLN A 4 -4.27 12.38 1.84
N ASN A 5 -5.02 12.23 0.75
CA ASN A 5 -6.28 12.94 0.57
C ASN A 5 -7.35 12.39 1.52
N MET A 6 -7.50 11.07 1.59
CA MET A 6 -8.47 10.41 2.46
C MET A 6 -8.19 10.67 3.94
N GLN A 7 -6.92 10.66 4.35
CA GLN A 7 -6.52 10.97 5.72
C GLN A 7 -6.88 12.42 6.10
N ARG A 8 -6.67 13.38 5.18
CA ARG A 8 -7.07 14.78 5.39
C ARG A 8 -8.58 14.95 5.48
N GLU A 9 -9.32 14.23 4.64
CA GLU A 9 -10.79 14.24 4.65
C GLU A 9 -11.33 13.68 5.96
N MET A 10 -10.77 12.56 6.43
CA MET A 10 -11.11 11.94 7.70
C MET A 10 -10.84 12.87 8.88
N GLN A 11 -9.66 13.49 8.92
CA GLN A 11 -9.31 14.45 9.97
C GLN A 11 -10.26 15.65 10.00
N ARG A 12 -10.67 16.16 8.83
CA ARG A 12 -11.64 17.25 8.73
C ARG A 12 -13.02 16.83 9.23
N ALA A 13 -13.51 15.66 8.82
CA ALA A 13 -14.81 15.15 9.24
C ALA A 13 -14.86 14.89 10.75
N GLN A 14 -13.80 14.29 11.31
CA GLN A 14 -13.66 14.07 12.75
C GLN A 14 -13.58 15.39 13.53
N GLY A 15 -12.75 16.34 13.09
CA GLY A 15 -12.63 17.64 13.74
C GLY A 15 -13.95 18.42 13.73
N ARG A 16 -14.71 18.37 12.63
CA ARG A 16 -16.03 18.99 12.54
C ARG A 16 -17.06 18.31 13.45
N TYR A 17 -17.04 16.99 13.52
CA TYR A 17 -17.91 16.23 14.43
C TYR A 17 -17.61 16.59 15.89
N GLU A 18 -16.33 16.65 16.28
CA GLU A 18 -15.93 17.07 17.63
C GLU A 18 -16.32 18.51 17.96
N GLU A 19 -16.21 19.42 16.99
CA GLU A 19 -16.65 20.82 17.13
C GLU A 19 -18.15 20.89 17.43
N LEU A 20 -18.98 20.19 16.65
CA LEU A 20 -20.44 20.18 16.82
C LEU A 20 -20.85 19.52 18.14
N MET A 21 -20.16 18.46 18.56
CA MET A 21 -20.42 17.78 19.84
C MET A 21 -20.02 18.62 21.06
N ARG A 22 -19.06 19.54 20.92
CA ARG A 22 -18.62 20.44 21.99
C ARG A 22 -19.32 21.78 21.99
N LYS A 23 -20.11 22.07 20.95
CA LYS A 23 -20.88 23.31 20.83
C LYS A 23 -21.89 23.38 21.98
N ASP A 24 -21.93 24.55 22.64
CA ASP A 24 -22.93 24.82 23.67
C ASP A 24 -24.24 25.29 23.02
N HIS A 25 -25.30 24.52 23.20
CA HIS A 25 -26.62 24.82 22.65
C HIS A 25 -27.49 25.68 23.59
N THR A 26 -26.97 26.13 24.74
CA THR A 26 -27.72 26.92 25.74
C THR A 26 -28.37 28.18 25.16
N TYR A 27 -27.77 28.79 24.13
CA TYR A 27 -28.28 29.98 23.45
C TYR A 27 -28.67 29.74 21.99
N SER A 28 -28.73 28.49 21.54
CA SER A 28 -29.09 28.15 20.15
C SER A 28 -30.60 28.17 19.93
N THR A 29 -31.00 28.57 18.73
CA THR A 29 -32.38 28.45 18.25
C THR A 29 -32.72 27.00 17.90
N GLN A 30 -34.02 26.65 17.91
CA GLN A 30 -34.48 25.32 17.52
C GLN A 30 -34.00 24.92 16.11
N ALA A 31 -34.02 25.86 15.16
CA ALA A 31 -33.57 25.62 13.79
C ALA A 31 -32.06 25.36 13.70
N GLU A 32 -31.24 25.96 14.58
CA GLU A 32 -29.80 25.69 14.65
C GLU A 32 -29.52 24.32 15.23
N VAL A 33 -30.24 23.93 16.28
CA VAL A 33 -30.12 22.59 16.89
C VAL A 33 -30.48 21.50 15.88
N GLU A 34 -31.56 21.67 15.12
CA GLU A 34 -31.96 20.71 14.08
C GLU A 34 -30.93 20.61 12.94
N ARG A 35 -30.33 21.73 12.54
CA ARG A 35 -29.24 21.72 11.54
C ARG A 35 -28.00 21.01 12.06
N ASP A 36 -27.57 21.30 13.28
CA ASP A 36 -26.40 20.67 13.87
C ASP A 36 -26.61 19.15 14.00
N GLN A 37 -27.80 18.70 14.41
CA GLN A 37 -28.13 17.28 14.49
C GLN A 37 -28.12 16.60 13.12
N ALA A 38 -28.67 17.25 12.10
CA ALA A 38 -28.63 16.74 10.73
C ALA A 38 -27.18 16.64 10.21
N GLU A 39 -26.35 17.65 10.48
CA GLU A 39 -24.94 17.67 10.11
C GLU A 39 -24.16 16.55 10.81
N VAL A 40 -24.40 16.32 12.11
CA VAL A 40 -23.79 15.22 12.87
C VAL A 40 -24.16 13.86 12.28
N GLN A 41 -25.42 13.63 11.90
CA GLN A 41 -25.83 12.37 11.27
C GLN A 41 -25.13 12.15 9.92
N GLN A 42 -25.02 13.22 9.11
CA GLN A 42 -24.30 13.16 7.83
C GLN A 42 -22.80 12.87 8.03
N LEU A 43 -22.16 13.52 9.00
CA LEU A 43 -20.75 13.30 9.32
C LEU A 43 -20.49 11.87 9.79
N MET A 44 -21.36 11.31 10.64
CA MET A 44 -21.22 9.92 11.07
C MET A 44 -21.29 8.93 9.90
N GLY A 45 -22.24 9.12 8.98
CA GLY A 45 -22.33 8.30 7.77
C GLY A 45 -21.10 8.43 6.87
N SER A 46 -20.65 9.67 6.64
CA SER A 46 -19.46 9.96 5.83
C SER A 46 -18.18 9.36 6.43
N ILE A 47 -18.00 9.44 7.77
CA ILE A 47 -16.85 8.83 8.45
C ILE A 47 -16.85 7.31 8.26
N GLN A 48 -17.99 6.65 8.45
CA GLN A 48 -18.10 5.20 8.28
C GLN A 48 -17.80 4.77 6.83
N GLU A 49 -18.34 5.50 5.85
CA GLU A 49 -18.09 5.22 4.43
C GLU A 49 -16.61 5.41 4.08
N LEU A 50 -16.00 6.50 4.57
CA LEU A 50 -14.60 6.81 4.31
C LEU A 50 -13.66 5.76 4.94
N GLN A 51 -13.98 5.27 6.14
CA GLN A 51 -13.25 4.16 6.78
C GLN A 51 -13.35 2.88 5.95
N ALA A 52 -14.56 2.44 5.59
CA ALA A 52 -14.77 1.23 4.80
C ALA A 52 -14.13 1.33 3.40
N ARG A 53 -14.08 2.52 2.81
CA ARG A 53 -13.35 2.75 1.56
C ARG A 53 -11.84 2.66 1.77
N SER A 54 -11.32 3.25 2.85
CA SER A 54 -9.88 3.22 3.17
C SER A 54 -9.37 1.79 3.33
N GLU A 55 -10.10 0.96 4.07
CA GLU A 55 -9.74 -0.44 4.28
C GLU A 55 -9.70 -1.22 2.97
N ARG A 56 -10.71 -1.04 2.10
CA ARG A 56 -10.76 -1.69 0.78
C ARG A 56 -9.61 -1.24 -0.12
N GLU A 57 -9.30 0.05 -0.14
CA GLU A 57 -8.21 0.57 -0.96
C GLU A 57 -6.85 0.10 -0.48
N LEU A 58 -6.63 0.02 0.84
CA LEU A 58 -5.40 -0.51 1.43
C LEU A 58 -5.23 -2.00 1.10
N ALA A 59 -6.27 -2.81 1.29
CA ALA A 59 -6.23 -4.23 0.93
C ALA A 59 -5.95 -4.43 -0.57
N ALA A 60 -6.58 -3.63 -1.43
CA ALA A 60 -6.34 -3.67 -2.88
C ALA A 60 -4.94 -3.18 -3.27
N LEU A 61 -4.34 -2.28 -2.50
CA LEU A 61 -2.96 -1.84 -2.70
C LEU A 61 -1.99 -2.94 -2.29
N GLU A 62 -2.21 -3.58 -1.16
CA GLU A 62 -1.39 -4.70 -0.67
C GLU A 62 -1.38 -5.84 -1.67
N VAL A 63 -2.55 -6.29 -2.15
CA VAL A 63 -2.66 -7.35 -3.17
C VAL A 63 -1.91 -6.97 -4.45
N ARG A 64 -2.06 -5.72 -4.92
CA ARG A 64 -1.33 -5.25 -6.11
C ARG A 64 0.17 -5.22 -5.90
N MET A 65 0.63 -4.71 -4.76
CA MET A 65 2.06 -4.64 -4.44
C MET A 65 2.67 -6.04 -4.36
N LEU A 66 1.99 -6.99 -3.71
CA LEU A 66 2.44 -8.38 -3.64
C LEU A 66 2.49 -9.01 -5.04
N SER A 67 1.47 -8.77 -5.87
CA SER A 67 1.46 -9.24 -7.26
C SER A 67 2.61 -8.67 -8.09
N GLU A 68 2.89 -7.37 -7.97
CA GLU A 68 4.01 -6.72 -8.67
C GLU A 68 5.35 -7.31 -8.21
N ILE A 69 5.54 -7.52 -6.90
CA ILE A 69 6.73 -8.17 -6.35
C ILE A 69 6.87 -9.60 -6.90
N SER A 70 5.79 -10.38 -6.92
CA SER A 70 5.81 -11.74 -7.47
C SER A 70 6.22 -11.77 -8.94
N LEU A 71 5.68 -10.86 -9.75
CA LEU A 71 6.05 -10.74 -11.17
C LEU A 71 7.51 -10.32 -11.35
N GLU A 72 8.02 -9.40 -10.52
CA GLU A 72 9.43 -9.01 -10.57
C GLU A 72 10.38 -10.16 -10.20
N ILE A 73 10.00 -10.97 -9.21
CA ILE A 73 10.74 -12.17 -8.81
C ILE A 73 10.69 -13.21 -9.93
N GLU A 74 9.51 -13.51 -10.47
CA GLU A 74 9.33 -14.47 -11.57
C GLU A 74 10.19 -14.09 -12.78
N ALA A 75 10.10 -12.85 -13.25
CA ALA A 75 10.91 -12.36 -14.37
C ALA A 75 12.42 -12.41 -14.07
N PHE A 76 12.84 -12.21 -12.82
CA PHE A 76 14.24 -12.40 -12.45
C PHE A 76 14.66 -13.86 -12.46
N LEU A 77 13.82 -14.75 -11.93
CA LEU A 77 14.11 -16.18 -11.87
C LEU A 77 14.17 -16.80 -13.27
N GLU A 78 13.33 -16.35 -14.21
CA GLU A 78 13.43 -16.76 -15.62
C GLU A 78 14.81 -16.45 -16.19
N GLU A 79 15.30 -15.20 -16.04
CA GLU A 79 16.63 -14.77 -16.51
C GLU A 79 17.77 -15.51 -15.78
N TYR A 80 17.67 -15.62 -14.45
CA TYR A 80 18.66 -16.33 -13.64
C TYR A 80 18.78 -17.81 -14.05
N ASN A 81 17.65 -18.44 -14.36
CA ASN A 81 17.60 -19.86 -14.65
C ASN A 81 18.09 -20.24 -16.05
N GLU A 82 18.22 -19.28 -16.98
CA GLU A 82 18.88 -19.49 -18.29
C GLU A 82 20.31 -20.04 -18.15
N HIS A 83 20.96 -19.74 -17.02
CA HIS A 83 22.32 -20.19 -16.72
C HIS A 83 22.40 -21.14 -15.53
N ALA A 84 21.49 -21.03 -14.56
CA ALA A 84 21.52 -21.85 -13.35
C ALA A 84 21.08 -23.31 -13.59
N GLY A 85 20.23 -23.56 -14.60
CA GLY A 85 19.92 -24.92 -15.06
C GLY A 85 19.00 -25.72 -14.14
N PHE A 86 18.15 -25.06 -13.35
CA PHE A 86 17.11 -25.73 -12.57
C PHE A 86 15.93 -26.12 -13.45
N ASP A 87 15.43 -27.35 -13.31
CA ASP A 87 14.17 -27.75 -13.95
C ASP A 87 12.95 -27.08 -13.30
N TYR A 88 13.03 -26.84 -11.98
CA TYR A 88 11.97 -26.23 -11.18
C TYR A 88 12.56 -25.35 -10.08
N ILE A 89 11.97 -24.18 -9.89
CA ILE A 89 12.22 -23.29 -8.75
C ILE A 89 10.91 -23.15 -7.99
N LEU A 90 10.92 -23.44 -6.68
CA LEU A 90 9.72 -23.50 -5.87
C LEU A 90 9.73 -22.38 -4.82
N SER A 91 8.61 -21.67 -4.69
CA SER A 91 8.41 -20.72 -3.58
C SER A 91 8.05 -21.50 -2.31
N VAL A 92 8.91 -21.40 -1.30
CA VAL A 92 8.67 -21.96 0.03
C VAL A 92 8.01 -20.88 0.89
N GLN A 93 6.87 -21.20 1.49
CA GLN A 93 6.11 -20.32 2.37
C GLN A 93 5.72 -21.09 3.63
N ASP A 94 5.64 -20.40 4.76
CA ASP A 94 5.14 -20.99 6.00
C ASP A 94 3.71 -21.49 5.83
N GLY A 95 3.47 -22.76 6.18
CA GLY A 95 2.18 -23.42 5.97
C GLY A 95 1.88 -23.83 4.52
N GLY A 96 2.87 -23.71 3.62
CA GLY A 96 2.77 -24.19 2.24
C GLY A 96 2.85 -25.72 2.10
N GLN A 97 2.95 -26.18 0.85
CA GLN A 97 3.01 -27.63 0.54
C GLN A 97 4.40 -28.24 0.79
N ILE A 98 5.43 -27.40 0.95
CA ILE A 98 6.82 -27.80 1.16
C ILE A 98 7.14 -27.63 2.64
N TRP A 99 7.41 -28.74 3.33
CA TRP A 99 7.68 -28.76 4.77
C TRP A 99 9.18 -28.67 5.09
N VAL A 100 10.00 -29.32 4.27
CA VAL A 100 11.46 -29.38 4.39
C VAL A 100 12.07 -29.39 3.00
N GLY A 101 13.23 -28.77 2.84
CA GLY A 101 14.03 -28.76 1.62
C GLY A 101 15.47 -29.16 1.92
N ASN A 102 16.27 -29.40 0.88
CA ASN A 102 17.71 -29.48 1.03
C ASN A 102 18.26 -28.04 1.05
N ASP A 103 18.92 -27.65 2.14
CA ASP A 103 19.52 -26.31 2.30
C ASP A 103 20.56 -26.01 1.21
N GLU A 104 21.21 -27.03 0.64
CA GLU A 104 22.15 -26.85 -0.48
C GLU A 104 21.46 -26.43 -1.78
N LEU A 105 20.14 -26.59 -1.88
CA LEU A 105 19.32 -26.14 -3.01
C LEU A 105 18.63 -24.79 -2.74
N ASP A 106 18.89 -24.17 -1.58
CA ASP A 106 18.33 -22.86 -1.25
C ASP A 106 19.09 -21.74 -1.98
N ILE A 107 18.48 -21.26 -3.07
CA ILE A 107 18.99 -20.14 -3.87
C ILE A 107 18.58 -18.76 -3.34
N THR A 108 17.87 -18.67 -2.21
CA THR A 108 17.27 -17.41 -1.72
C THR A 108 18.30 -16.29 -1.60
N SER A 109 19.48 -16.60 -1.06
CA SER A 109 20.55 -15.62 -0.91
C SER A 109 21.08 -15.09 -2.25
N GLU A 110 21.23 -15.96 -3.24
CA GLU A 110 21.68 -15.58 -4.58
C GLU A 110 20.64 -14.70 -5.29
N VAL A 111 19.38 -15.11 -5.21
CA VAL A 111 18.24 -14.38 -5.79
C VAL A 111 18.10 -12.99 -5.16
N LEU A 112 18.18 -12.90 -3.83
CA LEU A 112 18.15 -11.62 -3.11
C LEU A 112 19.29 -10.69 -3.55
N ASN A 113 20.51 -11.22 -3.68
CA ASN A 113 21.66 -10.43 -4.11
C ASN A 113 21.51 -9.95 -5.57
N GLY A 114 21.01 -10.80 -6.45
CA GLY A 114 20.73 -10.48 -7.85
C GLY A 114 19.65 -9.42 -8.00
N LEU A 115 18.50 -9.58 -7.35
CA LEU A 115 17.40 -8.62 -7.34
C LEU A 115 17.83 -7.25 -6.81
N ASN A 116 18.52 -7.23 -5.66
CA ASN A 116 19.03 -5.98 -5.08
C ASN A 116 20.02 -5.27 -6.00
N SER A 117 20.88 -6.03 -6.70
CA SER A 117 21.81 -5.47 -7.68
C SER A 117 21.09 -4.91 -8.90
N ARG A 118 20.11 -5.64 -9.44
CA ARG A 118 19.25 -5.19 -10.55
C ARG A 118 18.55 -3.88 -10.22
N HIS A 119 17.98 -3.79 -9.02
CA HIS A 119 17.27 -2.61 -8.57
C HIS A 119 18.21 -1.40 -8.34
N ARG A 120 19.39 -1.59 -7.74
CA ARG A 120 20.43 -0.52 -7.66
C ARG A 120 20.84 0.00 -9.05
N ASN A 121 21.04 -0.91 -10.00
CA ASN A 121 21.43 -0.58 -11.38
C ASN A 121 20.29 0.08 -12.18
N ALA A 122 19.03 -0.23 -11.88
CA ALA A 122 17.88 0.44 -12.46
C ALA A 122 17.73 1.88 -11.93
N ARG A 123 17.98 2.08 -10.63
CA ARG A 123 17.99 3.42 -10.01
C ARG A 123 19.11 4.30 -10.58
N SER A 124 20.34 3.81 -10.65
CA SER A 124 21.47 4.57 -11.19
C SER A 124 21.29 4.93 -12.67
N ARG A 125 20.67 4.06 -13.47
CA ARG A 125 20.32 4.36 -14.87
C ARG A 125 19.21 5.42 -15.00
N LYS A 126 18.21 5.42 -14.11
CA LYS A 126 17.17 6.47 -14.07
C LYS A 126 17.75 7.83 -13.65
N GLU A 127 18.72 7.85 -12.75
CA GLU A 127 19.43 9.08 -12.34
C GLU A 127 20.38 9.59 -13.43
N GLY A 128 21.09 8.69 -14.14
CA GLY A 128 21.94 9.05 -15.28
C GLY A 128 21.18 9.51 -16.52
N ALA A 129 19.98 8.96 -16.77
CA ALA A 129 19.12 9.37 -17.89
C ALA A 129 18.38 10.70 -17.64
N ALA A 130 18.32 11.18 -16.39
CA ALA A 130 17.76 12.49 -16.04
C ALA A 130 18.74 13.66 -16.30
N SER A 131 19.95 13.38 -16.81
CA SER A 131 20.92 14.40 -17.19
C SER A 131 21.41 14.17 -18.63
N PRO A 132 20.74 14.77 -19.63
CA PRO A 132 21.47 15.25 -20.78
C PRO A 132 21.18 16.73 -21.05
N ALA A 133 22.25 17.39 -21.53
CA ALA A 133 22.39 18.81 -21.87
C ALA A 133 22.69 19.71 -20.64
N GLN A 134 23.81 20.42 -20.61
CA GLN A 134 24.28 21.29 -21.69
C GLN A 134 25.80 21.33 -21.83
N PRO A 135 26.32 21.74 -23.00
CA PRO A 135 27.74 22.05 -23.22
C PRO A 135 28.23 23.24 -22.37
#